data_AF-A0A8C3UPW9-F1
#
_entry.id   AF-A0A8C3UPW9-F1
#
_cell.length_a   1.000
_cell.length_b   1.000
_cell.length_c   1.000
_cell.angle_alpha   90.00
_cell.angle_beta   90.00
_cell.angle_gamma   90.00
#
_symmetry.space_group_name_H-M   'P 1'
#
loop_
_entity.id
_entity.type
_entity.pdbx_description
1 polymer ?
#
loop_
_entity_poly.entity_id
_entity_poly.type
_entity_poly.pdbx_seq_one_letter_code
_entity_poly.pdbx_strand_id
1 'polypeptide(L)'
;LSFLVLLPGVPTLLTLLQGKARGLERGVCKSAFSHPTGYAIRRAAEADLVRLRRYEIPIKRVARKLCLDPALIGGIMSQESRVGLLLDNGWDRGQQKYGLMQVLQGDKCEKQHSNVVHTPGEEHINQCSNILVLSINEVRARHPTWTWDRQLRGGICTYHAKMGNLQVYEADPCSRDYNYVNGVIRRAQYFKRNGF
;
A
#
# COMPACT_ATOMS: atom_id res chain seq x y z
N LEU A 1 -5.42 -50.53 8.50
CA LEU A 1 -5.59 -50.07 7.10
C LEU A 1 -5.66 -48.54 7.16
N SER A 2 -4.77 -47.71 6.62
CA SER A 2 -3.72 -47.88 5.61
C SER A 2 -2.75 -46.68 5.70
N PHE A 3 -1.47 -46.99 5.47
CA PHE A 3 -0.38 -46.22 4.83
C PHE A 3 0.03 -44.79 5.24
N LEU A 4 1.28 -44.76 5.71
CA LEU A 4 2.35 -43.76 5.58
C LEU A 4 2.41 -43.10 4.17
N VAL A 5 2.66 -41.78 4.09
CA VAL A 5 3.69 -41.19 3.19
C VAL A 5 4.20 -39.88 3.82
N LEU A 6 5.47 -39.89 4.23
CA LEU A 6 6.30 -38.71 4.44
C LEU A 6 6.63 -38.09 3.07
N LEU A 7 6.44 -36.78 2.91
CA LEU A 7 7.09 -36.01 1.84
C LEU A 7 8.06 -34.99 2.44
N PRO A 8 9.34 -34.99 2.00
CA PRO A 8 10.36 -34.04 2.41
C PRO A 8 10.26 -32.76 1.56
N GLY A 9 10.63 -31.60 2.12
CA GLY A 9 10.89 -30.39 1.32
C GLY A 9 10.27 -29.08 1.81
N VAL A 10 10.30 -28.79 3.11
CA VAL A 10 10.12 -27.42 3.59
C VAL A 10 11.51 -26.80 3.76
N PRO A 11 12.01 -26.00 2.79
CA PRO A 11 13.17 -25.18 3.06
C PRO A 11 12.79 -24.10 4.07
N THR A 12 13.49 -24.14 5.20
CA THR A 12 13.57 -23.07 6.19
C THR A 12 13.95 -21.75 5.53
N LEU A 13 13.41 -20.67 6.08
CA LEU A 13 13.56 -19.28 5.66
C LEU A 13 15.01 -18.77 5.83
N LEU A 14 15.97 -19.29 5.06
CA LEU A 14 17.34 -18.79 5.05
C LEU A 14 18.14 -19.24 3.82
N THR A 15 17.69 -18.94 2.60
CA THR A 15 18.60 -18.87 1.43
C THR A 15 17.86 -18.34 0.21
N LEU A 16 18.16 -17.10 -0.19
CA LEU A 16 18.24 -16.61 -1.58
C LEU A 16 18.64 -15.13 -1.54
N LEU A 17 19.83 -14.86 -1.02
CA LEU A 17 20.56 -13.62 -1.25
C LEU A 17 21.92 -14.01 -1.81
N GLN A 18 22.05 -14.00 -3.13
CA GLN A 18 23.27 -13.64 -3.88
C GLN A 18 23.05 -13.93 -5.38
N GLY A 19 22.49 -12.94 -6.07
CA GLY A 19 22.44 -12.86 -7.52
C GLY A 19 23.52 -11.90 -8.04
N LYS A 20 24.68 -12.49 -8.33
CA LYS A 20 25.83 -12.06 -9.13
C LYS A 20 25.72 -10.74 -9.94
N ALA A 21 26.60 -9.78 -9.65
CA ALA A 21 26.91 -8.66 -10.53
C ALA A 21 27.89 -9.09 -11.63
N ARG A 22 27.57 -8.80 -12.91
CA ARG A 22 28.52 -8.78 -14.04
C ARG A 22 28.09 -7.76 -15.12
N GLY A 23 28.92 -6.74 -15.32
CA GLY A 23 29.47 -6.32 -16.62
C GLY A 23 28.59 -5.71 -17.72
N LEU A 24 28.85 -4.41 -17.96
CA LEU A 24 29.02 -3.71 -19.25
C LEU A 24 27.88 -3.66 -20.30
N GLU A 25 27.37 -2.46 -20.61
CA GLU A 25 27.71 -1.68 -21.83
C GLU A 25 26.78 -0.45 -21.99
N ARG A 26 27.21 0.45 -22.88
CA ARG A 26 26.95 1.89 -22.94
C ARG A 26 25.59 2.28 -23.52
N GLY A 27 25.16 3.48 -23.13
CA GLY A 27 24.56 4.45 -24.05
C GLY A 27 23.09 4.25 -24.42
N VAL A 28 22.18 4.62 -23.52
CA VAL A 28 20.86 5.14 -23.91
C VAL A 28 20.51 6.26 -22.93
N CYS A 29 20.32 7.48 -23.44
CA CYS A 29 19.67 8.57 -22.71
C CYS A 29 18.27 8.12 -22.31
N LYS A 30 18.13 7.51 -21.13
CA LYS A 30 16.82 7.20 -20.56
C LYS A 30 16.32 8.44 -19.84
N SER A 31 15.14 8.86 -20.26
CA SER A 31 14.35 9.95 -19.71
C SER A 31 14.39 9.97 -18.18
N ALA A 32 14.51 11.18 -17.63
CA ALA A 32 14.63 11.48 -16.20
C ALA A 32 13.32 11.26 -15.41
N PHE A 33 12.61 10.16 -15.64
CA PHE A 33 11.62 9.68 -14.67
C PHE A 33 12.35 8.82 -13.65
N SER A 34 12.99 9.49 -12.69
CA SER A 34 13.66 8.80 -11.59
C SER A 34 12.60 8.10 -10.75
N HIS A 35 12.43 6.80 -10.97
CA HIS A 35 11.80 5.93 -9.98
C HIS A 35 12.47 6.23 -8.62
N PRO A 36 11.70 6.51 -7.55
CA PRO A 36 12.30 6.76 -6.26
C PRO A 36 13.19 5.57 -5.91
N THR A 37 14.50 5.79 -5.82
CA THR A 37 15.42 4.72 -5.47
C THR A 37 14.98 4.12 -4.14
N GLY A 38 15.30 2.85 -3.89
CA GLY A 38 14.95 2.24 -2.60
C GLY A 38 15.45 3.04 -1.39
N TYR A 39 16.55 3.77 -1.59
CA TYR A 39 17.08 4.73 -0.63
C TYR A 39 16.13 5.92 -0.39
N ALA A 40 15.62 6.57 -1.44
CA ALA A 40 14.70 7.70 -1.31
C ALA A 40 13.39 7.31 -0.59
N ILE A 41 12.82 6.14 -0.92
CA ILE A 41 11.61 5.62 -0.24
C ILE A 41 11.88 5.36 1.23
N ARG A 42 13.04 4.78 1.57
CA ARG A 42 13.41 4.52 2.96
C ARG A 42 13.58 5.82 3.74
N ARG A 43 14.30 6.81 3.21
CA ARG A 43 14.48 8.13 3.86
C ARG A 43 13.14 8.84 4.07
N ALA A 44 12.24 8.73 3.10
CA ALA A 44 10.87 9.21 3.23
C ALA A 44 10.11 8.50 4.36
N ALA A 45 10.17 7.17 4.42
CA ALA A 45 9.54 6.38 5.47
C ALA A 45 10.11 6.70 6.86
N GLU A 46 11.43 6.88 6.98
CA GLU A 46 12.10 7.32 8.21
C GLU A 46 11.52 8.63 8.75
N ALA A 47 11.38 9.65 7.89
CA ALA A 47 10.80 10.94 8.27
C ALA A 47 9.31 10.84 8.59
N ASP A 48 8.58 10.02 7.83
CA ASP A 48 7.14 9.85 7.99
C ASP A 48 6.78 9.06 9.26
N LEU A 49 7.65 8.14 9.71
CA LEU A 49 7.45 7.37 10.95
C LEU A 49 7.23 8.28 12.16
N VAL A 50 7.96 9.40 12.25
CA VAL A 50 7.82 10.38 13.34
C VAL A 50 6.41 10.97 13.37
N ARG A 51 5.85 11.31 12.19
CA ARG A 51 4.48 11.82 12.07
C ARG A 51 3.45 10.73 12.35
N LEU A 52 3.75 9.51 11.91
CA LEU A 52 2.86 8.35 12.04
C LEU A 52 2.60 7.98 13.50
N ARG A 53 3.57 8.23 14.41
CA ARG A 53 3.40 8.00 15.86
C ARG A 53 2.20 8.73 16.47
N ARG A 54 1.84 9.91 15.94
CA ARG A 54 0.63 10.63 16.38
C ARG A 54 -0.66 9.83 16.16
N TYR A 55 -0.64 8.91 15.20
CA TYR A 55 -1.78 8.09 14.78
C TYR A 55 -1.62 6.62 15.17
N GLU A 56 -0.64 6.25 16.00
CA GLU A 56 -0.35 4.85 16.29
C GLU A 56 -1.54 4.10 16.92
N ILE A 57 -2.14 4.69 17.96
CA ILE A 57 -3.31 4.11 18.64
C ILE A 57 -4.49 3.95 17.68
N PRO A 58 -4.96 4.99 16.95
CA PRO A 58 -6.08 4.82 16.04
C PRO A 58 -5.78 3.85 14.89
N ILE A 59 -4.56 3.87 14.32
CA ILE A 59 -4.14 2.89 13.30
C ILE A 59 -4.26 1.47 13.85
N LYS A 60 -3.69 1.18 15.02
CA LYS A 60 -3.74 -0.17 15.62
C LYS A 60 -5.15 -0.62 16.00
N ARG A 61 -6.06 0.30 16.37
CA ARG A 61 -7.47 -0.04 16.63
C ARG A 61 -8.18 -0.41 15.34
N VAL A 62 -8.09 0.43 14.32
CA VAL A 62 -8.70 0.19 13.00
C VAL A 62 -8.14 -1.08 12.36
N ALA A 63 -6.81 -1.28 12.41
CA ALA A 63 -6.15 -2.45 11.88
C ALA A 63 -6.70 -3.75 12.49
N ARG A 64 -6.81 -3.78 13.83
CA ARG A 64 -7.40 -4.93 14.55
C ARG A 64 -8.86 -5.16 14.18
N LYS A 65 -9.66 -4.10 14.10
CA LYS A 65 -11.09 -4.19 13.73
C LYS A 65 -11.29 -4.78 12.33
N LEU A 66 -10.40 -4.48 11.39
CA LEU A 66 -10.53 -4.84 9.98
C LEU A 66 -9.61 -6.00 9.54
N CYS A 67 -8.91 -6.63 10.48
CA CYS A 67 -7.92 -7.68 10.19
C CYS A 67 -6.85 -7.25 9.16
N LEU A 68 -6.42 -5.99 9.23
CA LEU A 68 -5.33 -5.44 8.42
C LEU A 68 -4.03 -5.39 9.21
N ASP A 69 -2.90 -5.42 8.49
CA ASP A 69 -1.61 -5.08 9.08
C ASP A 69 -1.56 -3.55 9.35
N PRO A 70 -1.37 -3.09 10.59
CA PRO A 70 -1.26 -1.65 10.89
C PRO A 70 -0.14 -0.96 10.08
N ALA A 71 0.93 -1.67 9.75
CA ALA A 71 1.99 -1.13 8.92
C ALA A 71 1.54 -0.88 7.47
N LEU A 72 0.56 -1.63 6.96
CA LEU A 72 -0.03 -1.38 5.64
C LEU A 72 -0.82 -0.06 5.63
N ILE A 73 -1.63 0.18 6.66
CA ILE A 73 -2.37 1.45 6.82
C ILE A 73 -1.37 2.61 6.89
N GLY A 74 -0.31 2.48 7.68
CA GLY A 74 0.76 3.47 7.74
C GLY A 74 1.48 3.68 6.40
N GLY A 75 1.72 2.59 5.66
CA GLY A 75 2.28 2.61 4.31
C GLY A 75 1.45 3.45 3.34
N ILE A 76 0.12 3.27 3.35
CA ILE A 76 -0.82 4.06 2.55
C ILE A 76 -0.79 5.54 2.97
N MET A 77 -0.92 5.84 4.27
CA MET A 77 -0.90 7.24 4.77
C MET A 77 0.39 7.97 4.38
N SER A 78 1.52 7.27 4.48
CA SER A 78 2.83 7.79 4.09
C SER A 78 2.92 7.98 2.57
N GLN A 79 2.44 7.04 1.76
CA GLN A 79 2.45 7.17 0.30
C GLN A 79 1.54 8.30 -0.20
N GLU A 80 0.35 8.44 0.37
CA GLU A 80 -0.69 9.36 -0.08
C GLU A 80 -0.44 10.81 0.33
N SER A 81 -0.18 11.05 1.62
CA SER A 81 -0.14 12.41 2.16
C SER A 81 1.16 12.78 2.86
N ARG A 82 2.15 11.87 2.85
CA ARG A 82 3.34 11.94 3.72
C ARG A 82 2.92 12.11 5.19
N VAL A 83 1.86 11.39 5.57
CA VAL A 83 1.22 11.46 6.89
C VAL A 83 0.76 12.90 7.21
N GLY A 84 0.07 13.53 6.26
CA GLY A 84 -0.48 14.87 6.39
C GLY A 84 0.44 16.03 6.00
N LEU A 85 1.73 15.79 5.75
CA LEU A 85 2.68 16.86 5.39
C LEU A 85 2.34 17.55 4.05
N LEU A 86 1.73 16.83 3.11
CA LEU A 86 1.36 17.38 1.80
C LEU A 86 -0.03 18.03 1.78
N LEU A 87 -0.72 18.10 2.91
CA LEU A 87 -2.10 18.54 2.98
C LEU A 87 -2.22 20.00 3.41
N ASP A 88 -3.16 20.71 2.79
CA ASP A 88 -3.62 22.03 3.23
C ASP A 88 -5.06 21.91 3.73
N ASN A 89 -5.27 22.14 5.04
CA ASN A 89 -6.55 21.93 5.72
C ASN A 89 -7.19 20.55 5.44
N GLY A 90 -6.35 19.52 5.30
CA GLY A 90 -6.78 18.14 5.03
C GLY A 90 -6.97 17.81 3.54
N TRP A 91 -6.80 18.78 2.64
CA TRP A 91 -6.96 18.61 1.20
C TRP A 91 -5.63 18.47 0.49
N ASP A 92 -5.63 17.77 -0.64
CA ASP A 92 -4.53 17.80 -1.59
C ASP A 92 -4.47 19.12 -2.35
N ARG A 93 -3.38 19.35 -3.09
CA ARG A 93 -3.18 20.59 -3.87
C ARG A 93 -4.29 20.83 -4.91
N GLY A 94 -4.91 19.75 -5.43
CA GLY A 94 -6.00 19.84 -6.39
C GLY A 94 -7.38 20.02 -5.77
N GLN A 95 -7.51 19.99 -4.43
CA GLN A 95 -8.78 19.97 -3.70
C GLN A 95 -9.75 18.88 -4.18
N GLN A 96 -9.20 17.72 -4.58
CA GLN A 96 -9.95 16.56 -5.05
C GLN A 96 -9.97 15.43 -4.03
N LYS A 97 -8.93 15.32 -3.20
CA LYS A 97 -8.75 14.22 -2.25
C LYS A 97 -8.63 14.75 -0.83
N TYR A 98 -9.26 14.06 0.11
CA TYR A 98 -9.30 14.46 1.52
C TYR A 98 -8.61 13.46 2.45
N GLY A 99 -7.92 14.01 3.45
CA GLY A 99 -7.43 13.35 4.65
C GLY A 99 -6.16 12.51 4.47
N LEU A 100 -5.73 11.86 5.54
CA LEU A 100 -4.41 11.20 5.64
C LEU A 100 -4.21 10.08 4.62
N MET A 101 -5.29 9.43 4.18
CA MET A 101 -5.28 8.35 3.19
C MET A 101 -5.89 8.75 1.84
N GLN A 102 -6.18 10.04 1.65
CA GLN A 102 -6.49 10.68 0.36
C GLN A 102 -7.60 10.01 -0.46
N VAL A 103 -8.81 10.01 0.09
CA VAL A 103 -10.01 9.51 -0.62
C VAL A 103 -10.54 10.61 -1.54
N LEU A 104 -10.90 10.23 -2.78
CA LEU A 104 -11.44 11.12 -3.80
C LEU A 104 -12.85 11.58 -3.42
N GLN A 105 -13.10 12.88 -3.53
CA GLN A 105 -14.39 13.49 -3.28
C GLN A 105 -15.46 13.07 -4.32
N GLY A 106 -16.68 12.82 -3.87
CA GLY A 106 -17.82 12.40 -4.68
C GLY A 106 -17.79 10.93 -5.12
N ASP A 107 -16.84 10.14 -4.61
CA ASP A 107 -16.69 8.76 -5.00
C ASP A 107 -17.83 7.85 -4.47
N LYS A 108 -18.21 6.80 -5.20
CA LYS A 108 -19.21 5.81 -4.78
C LYS A 108 -18.89 5.20 -3.40
N CYS A 109 -17.61 5.00 -3.06
CA CYS A 109 -17.20 4.53 -1.74
C CYS A 109 -17.44 5.56 -0.63
N GLU A 110 -17.35 6.85 -0.95
CA GLU A 110 -17.76 7.96 -0.10
C GLU A 110 -19.29 8.01 0.06
N LYS A 111 -20.04 7.81 -1.03
CA LYS A 111 -21.52 7.80 -1.02
C LYS A 111 -22.12 6.59 -0.30
N GLN A 112 -21.43 5.44 -0.31
CA GLN A 112 -21.83 4.23 0.41
C GLN A 112 -21.56 4.32 1.92
N HIS A 113 -20.64 5.20 2.34
CA HIS A 113 -20.31 5.45 3.74
C HIS A 113 -20.88 6.82 4.13
N SER A 114 -22.15 6.84 4.50
CA SER A 114 -23.05 7.99 4.57
C SER A 114 -22.67 9.17 5.49
N ASN A 115 -21.47 9.25 6.05
CA ASN A 115 -20.99 10.42 6.77
C ASN A 115 -19.46 10.53 6.60
N VAL A 116 -19.02 11.31 5.61
CA VAL A 116 -17.60 11.63 5.46
C VAL A 116 -17.18 12.45 6.66
N VAL A 117 -16.33 11.89 7.50
CA VAL A 117 -15.77 12.63 8.60
C VAL A 117 -14.63 13.47 8.06
N HIS A 118 -14.94 14.74 7.79
CA HIS A 118 -13.97 15.78 7.48
C HIS A 118 -13.23 16.28 8.73
N THR A 119 -12.75 15.34 9.55
CA THR A 119 -11.81 15.62 10.63
C THR A 119 -10.65 14.62 10.57
N PRO A 120 -9.39 15.07 10.66
CA PRO A 120 -8.26 14.17 10.74
C PRO A 120 -8.32 13.38 12.06
N GLY A 121 -8.59 12.07 11.99
CA GLY A 121 -8.80 11.25 13.18
C GLY A 121 -9.06 9.77 12.90
N GLU A 122 -9.39 9.01 13.95
CA GLU A 122 -9.65 7.56 13.89
C GLU A 122 -10.76 7.20 12.90
N GLU A 123 -11.82 8.02 12.82
CA GLU A 123 -12.95 7.73 11.93
C GLU A 123 -12.58 7.83 10.45
N HIS A 124 -11.80 8.85 10.06
CA HIS A 124 -11.27 8.93 8.69
C HIS A 124 -10.37 7.73 8.38
N ILE A 125 -9.50 7.31 9.31
CA ILE A 125 -8.65 6.12 9.14
C ILE A 125 -9.51 4.86 8.99
N ASN A 126 -10.57 4.71 9.79
CA ASN A 126 -11.54 3.62 9.72
C ASN A 126 -12.25 3.59 8.36
N GLN A 127 -12.78 4.72 7.90
CA GLN A 127 -13.45 4.84 6.61
C GLN A 127 -12.53 4.42 5.46
N CYS A 128 -11.34 5.01 5.36
CA CYS A 128 -10.39 4.72 4.29
C CYS A 128 -9.90 3.26 4.32
N SER A 129 -9.70 2.71 5.52
CA SER A 129 -9.29 1.32 5.68
C SER A 129 -10.40 0.34 5.26
N ASN A 130 -11.67 0.68 5.45
CA ASN A 130 -12.77 -0.13 4.90
C ASN A 130 -12.77 -0.12 3.37
N ILE A 131 -12.51 1.03 2.73
CA ILE A 131 -12.38 1.12 1.27
C ILE A 131 -11.22 0.25 0.77
N LEU A 132 -10.10 0.22 1.48
CA LEU A 132 -8.98 -0.66 1.19
C LEU A 132 -9.37 -2.15 1.30
N VAL A 133 -10.09 -2.54 2.35
CA VAL A 133 -10.60 -3.93 2.51
C VAL A 133 -11.53 -4.31 1.36
N LEU A 134 -12.47 -3.43 0.99
CA LEU A 134 -13.37 -3.65 -0.14
C LEU A 134 -12.58 -3.83 -1.44
N SER A 135 -11.58 -2.98 -1.67
CA SER A 135 -10.71 -3.05 -2.85
C SER A 135 -9.93 -4.36 -2.92
N ILE A 136 -9.41 -4.85 -1.78
CA ILE A 136 -8.73 -6.15 -1.70
C ILE A 136 -9.72 -7.29 -1.98
N ASN A 137 -10.89 -7.27 -1.35
CA ASN A 137 -11.89 -8.32 -1.50
C ASN A 137 -12.44 -8.40 -2.93
N GLU A 138 -12.61 -7.26 -3.60
CA GLU A 138 -12.98 -7.20 -5.00
C GLU A 138 -11.95 -7.90 -5.89
N VAL A 139 -10.67 -7.65 -5.69
CA VAL A 139 -9.59 -8.33 -6.44
C VAL A 139 -9.56 -9.82 -6.13
N ARG A 140 -9.75 -10.22 -4.86
CA ARG A 140 -9.84 -11.64 -4.48
C ARG A 140 -10.99 -12.35 -5.17
N ALA A 141 -12.16 -11.71 -5.25
CA ALA A 141 -13.35 -12.27 -5.90
C ALA A 141 -13.14 -12.43 -7.42
N ARG A 142 -12.51 -11.46 -8.08
CA ARG A 142 -12.21 -11.53 -9.52
C ARG A 142 -11.06 -12.50 -9.85
N HIS A 143 -10.13 -12.70 -8.93
CA HIS A 143 -8.91 -13.49 -9.14
C HIS A 143 -8.63 -14.47 -7.99
N PRO A 144 -9.50 -15.48 -7.77
CA PRO A 144 -9.35 -16.41 -6.65
C PRO A 144 -8.11 -17.30 -6.75
N THR A 145 -7.58 -17.52 -7.96
CA THR A 145 -6.39 -18.35 -8.21
C THR A 145 -5.06 -17.61 -8.02
N TRP A 146 -5.09 -16.29 -7.80
CA TRP A 146 -3.87 -15.52 -7.55
C TRP A 146 -3.31 -15.78 -6.15
N THR A 147 -1.98 -15.65 -6.03
CA THR A 147 -1.33 -15.66 -4.71
C THR A 147 -1.79 -14.45 -3.89
N TRP A 148 -1.70 -14.56 -2.56
CA TRP A 148 -2.06 -13.46 -1.66
C TRP A 148 -1.29 -12.17 -1.96
N ASP A 149 0.02 -12.25 -2.25
CA ASP A 149 0.82 -11.07 -2.63
C ASP A 149 0.23 -10.38 -3.87
N ARG A 150 -0.21 -11.18 -4.86
CA ARG A 150 -0.81 -10.63 -6.07
C ARG A 150 -2.16 -9.99 -5.82
N GLN A 151 -2.98 -10.60 -4.97
CA GLN A 151 -4.28 -10.06 -4.57
C GLN A 151 -4.11 -8.76 -3.77
N LEU A 152 -3.18 -8.72 -2.84
CA LEU A 152 -2.89 -7.53 -2.03
C LEU A 152 -2.40 -6.37 -2.88
N ARG A 153 -1.43 -6.61 -3.77
CA ARG A 153 -0.93 -5.60 -4.72
C ARG A 153 -2.04 -5.06 -5.61
N GLY A 154 -2.89 -5.95 -6.14
CA GLY A 154 -4.06 -5.56 -6.91
C GLY A 154 -5.02 -4.70 -6.08
N GLY A 155 -5.29 -5.08 -4.83
CA GLY A 155 -6.18 -4.33 -3.93
C GLY A 155 -5.68 -2.93 -3.59
N ILE A 156 -4.36 -2.78 -3.31
CA ILE A 156 -3.72 -1.47 -3.12
C ILE A 156 -3.84 -0.61 -4.38
N CYS A 157 -3.72 -1.24 -5.54
CA CYS A 157 -3.83 -0.56 -6.83
C CYS A 157 -5.27 -0.09 -7.10
N THR A 158 -6.25 -0.95 -6.81
CA THR A 158 -7.69 -0.64 -6.87
C THR A 158 -8.06 0.49 -5.91
N TYR A 159 -7.48 0.51 -4.71
CA TYR A 159 -7.70 1.60 -3.75
C TYR A 159 -7.29 2.97 -4.32
N HIS A 160 -6.12 3.05 -4.96
CA HIS A 160 -5.55 4.32 -5.43
C HIS A 160 -6.25 4.91 -6.67
N ALA A 161 -6.55 4.07 -7.66
CA ALA A 161 -6.98 4.54 -8.99
C ALA A 161 -8.32 3.95 -9.46
N LYS A 162 -8.99 3.13 -8.65
CA LYS A 162 -10.15 2.31 -9.04
C LYS A 162 -9.90 1.54 -10.31
N MET A 163 -9.45 0.31 -10.11
CA MET A 163 -9.35 -0.64 -11.21
C MET A 163 -10.78 -1.03 -11.60
N GLY A 164 -11.31 -0.41 -12.66
CA GLY A 164 -12.53 -0.87 -13.34
C GLY A 164 -12.33 -2.28 -13.90
N ASN A 165 -12.56 -2.48 -15.20
CA ASN A 165 -12.30 -3.78 -15.87
C ASN A 165 -10.84 -3.94 -16.34
N LEU A 166 -9.90 -3.14 -15.85
CA LEU A 166 -8.50 -3.21 -16.28
C LEU A 166 -7.81 -4.46 -15.71
N GLN A 167 -7.29 -5.30 -16.60
CA GLN A 167 -6.52 -6.50 -16.23
C GLN A 167 -5.20 -6.08 -15.56
N VAL A 168 -4.89 -6.70 -14.42
CA VAL A 168 -3.70 -6.41 -13.62
C VAL A 168 -2.54 -7.32 -14.06
N TYR A 169 -1.30 -6.80 -13.96
CA TYR A 169 0.03 -7.45 -13.99
C TYR A 169 0.85 -7.20 -15.26
N GLU A 170 2.10 -6.71 -15.22
CA GLU A 170 3.19 -6.85 -14.23
C GLU A 170 3.74 -5.52 -13.67
N ALA A 171 3.18 -4.37 -14.08
CA ALA A 171 3.86 -3.08 -13.91
C ALA A 171 3.24 -2.09 -12.91
N ASP A 172 2.32 -2.43 -11.99
CA ASP A 172 1.67 -1.42 -11.12
C ASP A 172 0.92 -0.32 -11.94
N PRO A 173 -0.12 -0.72 -12.70
CA PRO A 173 -0.75 0.14 -13.71
C PRO A 173 -1.58 1.30 -13.13
N CYS A 174 -1.80 1.34 -11.82
CA CYS A 174 -2.55 2.41 -11.17
C CYS A 174 -1.74 3.69 -10.99
N SER A 175 -0.46 3.71 -11.37
CA SER A 175 0.35 4.94 -11.32
C SER A 175 1.11 5.15 -12.63
N ARG A 176 1.25 6.42 -13.04
CA ARG A 176 1.98 6.80 -14.27
C ARG A 176 3.44 6.36 -14.24
N ASP A 177 4.02 6.28 -13.06
CA ASP A 177 5.40 5.90 -12.82
C ASP A 177 5.57 4.44 -12.37
N TYR A 178 4.48 3.65 -12.37
CA TYR A 178 4.50 2.21 -12.16
C TYR A 178 5.12 1.78 -10.81
N ASN A 179 4.95 2.61 -9.76
CA ASN A 179 5.62 2.42 -8.46
C ASN A 179 4.78 2.70 -7.22
N TYR A 180 3.52 3.12 -7.36
CA TYR A 180 2.68 3.40 -6.21
C TYR A 180 2.62 2.24 -5.19
N VAL A 181 2.26 1.04 -5.65
CA VAL A 181 2.17 -0.17 -4.82
C VAL A 181 3.52 -0.52 -4.22
N ASN A 182 4.60 -0.43 -5.01
CA ASN A 182 5.95 -0.68 -4.51
C ASN A 182 6.35 0.33 -3.43
N GLY A 183 5.94 1.59 -3.57
CA GLY A 183 6.11 2.64 -2.57
C GLY A 183 5.39 2.30 -1.27
N VAL A 184 4.11 1.92 -1.35
CA VAL A 184 3.30 1.49 -0.19
C VAL A 184 3.95 0.31 0.52
N ILE A 185 4.28 -0.76 -0.21
CA ILE A 185 4.82 -2.00 0.38
C ILE A 185 6.17 -1.74 1.05
N ARG A 186 7.07 -0.96 0.43
CA ARG A 186 8.38 -0.63 1.02
C ARG A 186 8.25 0.21 2.29
N ARG A 187 7.35 1.19 2.30
CA ARG A 187 7.05 1.99 3.49
C ARG A 187 6.43 1.12 4.60
N ALA A 188 5.47 0.27 4.26
CA ALA A 188 4.84 -0.67 5.20
C ALA A 188 5.86 -1.64 5.82
N GLN A 189 6.75 -2.23 5.02
CA GLN A 189 7.83 -3.08 5.52
C GLN A 189 8.75 -2.33 6.48
N TYR A 190 9.05 -1.06 6.20
CA TYR A 190 9.81 -0.21 7.11
C TYR A 190 9.07 0.00 8.43
N PHE A 191 7.79 0.39 8.39
CA PHE A 191 6.99 0.63 9.60
C PHE A 191 6.81 -0.64 10.45
N LYS A 192 6.61 -1.80 9.82
CA LYS A 192 6.49 -3.09 10.49
C LYS A 192 7.72 -3.43 11.33
N ARG A 193 8.92 -3.17 10.78
CA ARG A 193 10.19 -3.35 11.51
C ARG A 193 10.40 -2.34 12.64
N ASN A 194 9.60 -1.28 12.69
CA ASN A 194 9.69 -0.20 13.65
C ASN A 194 8.46 -0.13 14.57
N GLY A 195 7.74 -1.24 14.78
CA GLY A 195 6.71 -1.34 15.82
C GLY A 195 5.30 -0.89 15.43
N PHE A 196 5.04 -0.76 14.12
CA PHE A 196 3.68 -0.77 13.59
C PHE A 196 3.22 -2.19 13.37
#